data_AF-A0AAP0N8X8-F1
#
_entry.id   AF-A0AAP0N8X8-F1
#
_cell.length_a   1.000
_cell.length_b   1.000
_cell.length_c   1.000
_cell.angle_alpha   90.00
_cell.angle_beta   90.00
_cell.angle_gamma   90.00
#
_symmetry.space_group_name_H-M   'P 1'
#
loop_
_entity.id
_entity.type
_entity.pdbx_description
1 polymer ?
#
loop_
_entity_poly.entity_id
_entity_poly.type
_entity_poly.pdbx_seq_one_letter_code
_entity_poly.pdbx_strand_id
1 'polypeptide(L)'
;MLYISRMKSVISPPFTTLTSHLSKTRHFPLYFQASKSILCDFPALQIPNFINLKPRTYSLKSSISSTSIQNRSSRAEASESLSGEIHVIVGPMFAGKTTTLLRRIQAESSNGRNVAIIKSNKDTRYGLDSIVTHDGVKLPCWALADLSSFRQNFGPDAYEKLDVIGIDEAQFFEDLYDFCRNAADNDGKTVIVSGLDGDYLRRSFGSVLDIIPLADSITKLSARCELCGKPALFTLRKTEETQTELIAGADVYMPVCRRHYISGQVVIEAARTVLETRKVQSGSYT
;
A
#
# COMPACT_ATOMS: atom_id res chain seq x y z
N MET A 1 61.28 10.99 -7.49
CA MET A 1 60.22 10.05 -7.04
C MET A 1 58.96 10.36 -7.84
N LEU A 2 58.82 9.89 -9.08
CA LEU A 2 58.36 8.55 -9.48
C LEU A 2 56.99 8.20 -8.88
N TYR A 3 55.91 8.40 -9.62
CA TYR A 3 55.17 7.26 -10.18
C TYR A 3 54.40 7.66 -11.44
N ILE A 4 54.75 6.98 -12.54
CA ILE A 4 54.08 6.94 -13.83
C ILE A 4 53.28 5.63 -13.85
N SER A 5 52.05 5.66 -14.36
CA SER A 5 51.41 4.51 -15.04
C SER A 5 50.48 5.10 -16.11
N ARG A 6 50.75 5.02 -17.42
CA ARG A 6 50.55 3.88 -18.35
C ARG A 6 49.22 3.15 -18.10
N MET A 7 48.33 2.87 -19.06
CA MET A 7 48.29 3.07 -20.52
C MET A 7 46.94 2.50 -21.04
N LYS A 8 46.54 2.93 -22.25
CA LYS A 8 45.73 2.22 -23.28
C LYS A 8 44.26 2.57 -23.49
N SER A 9 44.02 2.76 -24.78
CA SER A 9 42.87 3.17 -25.57
C SER A 9 42.18 1.97 -26.25
N VAL A 10 41.11 2.28 -27.01
CA VAL A 10 40.46 1.49 -28.08
C VAL A 10 39.58 0.33 -27.54
N ILE A 11 38.33 0.05 -27.93
CA ILE A 11 37.60 0.04 -29.22
C ILE A 11 36.07 0.09 -28.93
N SER A 12 35.32 0.99 -29.58
CA SER A 12 33.92 0.77 -30.02
C SER A 12 33.96 0.19 -31.44
N PRO A 13 33.02 -0.65 -31.94
CA PRO A 13 31.64 -0.22 -32.35
C PRO A 13 30.65 -1.45 -32.48
N PRO A 14 29.61 -1.49 -33.35
CA PRO A 14 28.78 -0.45 -33.98
C PRO A 14 27.25 -0.63 -33.79
N PHE A 15 26.54 0.47 -34.05
CA PHE A 15 25.16 0.50 -34.53
C PHE A 15 25.03 -0.19 -35.90
N THR A 16 23.94 -0.95 -36.11
CA THR A 16 23.43 -1.25 -37.45
C THR A 16 21.99 -0.76 -37.58
N THR A 17 21.84 0.17 -38.51
CA THR A 17 20.62 0.62 -39.17
C THR A 17 20.09 -0.47 -40.11
N LEU A 18 18.78 -0.67 -40.13
CA LEU A 18 18.08 -1.19 -41.31
C LEU A 18 16.63 -0.68 -41.31
N THR A 19 16.36 0.21 -42.27
CA THR A 19 15.06 0.80 -42.57
C THR A 19 14.25 -0.06 -43.52
N SER A 20 12.94 -0.05 -43.26
CA SER A 20 11.80 -0.13 -44.18
C SER A 20 11.63 -1.33 -45.12
N HIS A 21 10.57 -2.09 -44.88
CA HIS A 21 9.65 -2.42 -45.98
C HIS A 21 8.18 -2.26 -45.54
N LEU A 22 7.47 -1.48 -46.35
CA LEU A 22 6.04 -1.20 -46.33
C LEU A 22 5.20 -2.46 -46.59
N SER A 23 4.07 -2.60 -45.90
CA SER A 23 2.83 -3.12 -46.49
C SER A 23 1.58 -2.59 -45.78
N LYS A 24 1.06 -1.49 -46.34
CA LYS A 24 -0.35 -1.12 -46.59
C LYS A 24 -1.51 -1.76 -45.79
N THR A 25 -2.33 -0.83 -45.24
CA THR A 25 -3.82 -0.76 -45.20
C THR A 25 -4.55 -1.72 -44.24
N ARG A 26 -5.58 -1.32 -43.47
CA ARG A 26 -6.76 -0.49 -43.79
C ARG A 26 -7.35 0.25 -42.57
N HIS A 27 -8.08 1.32 -42.87
CA HIS A 27 -8.92 2.17 -42.01
C HIS A 27 -10.19 1.47 -41.46
N PHE A 28 -10.59 1.87 -40.23
CA PHE A 28 -11.93 2.18 -39.64
C PHE A 28 -13.20 1.38 -40.06
N PRO A 29 -14.23 1.18 -39.19
CA PRO A 29 -14.75 2.21 -38.28
C PRO A 29 -15.23 1.78 -36.87
N LEU A 30 -15.44 2.82 -36.06
CA LEU A 30 -16.28 2.87 -34.87
C LEU A 30 -17.71 2.40 -35.19
N TYR A 31 -18.26 1.53 -34.34
CA TYR A 31 -19.70 1.42 -34.15
C TYR A 31 -20.02 1.38 -32.66
N PHE A 32 -20.76 2.39 -32.23
CA PHE A 32 -21.52 2.42 -30.99
C PHE A 32 -22.77 1.56 -31.19
N GLN A 33 -23.03 0.60 -30.30
CA GLN A 33 -24.42 0.22 -30.00
C GLN A 33 -24.53 -0.37 -28.60
N ALA A 34 -25.38 0.26 -27.80
CA ALA A 34 -25.82 -0.21 -26.50
C ALA A 34 -26.68 -1.48 -26.65
N SER A 35 -26.60 -2.41 -25.70
CA SER A 35 -27.75 -2.83 -24.87
C SER A 35 -27.49 -4.10 -24.05
N LYS A 36 -28.12 -4.09 -22.86
CA LYS A 36 -28.65 -5.21 -22.06
C LYS A 36 -27.67 -6.05 -21.20
N SER A 37 -27.72 -5.71 -19.90
CA SER A 37 -27.95 -6.63 -18.77
C SER A 37 -27.55 -8.09 -18.96
N ILE A 38 -26.41 -8.47 -18.38
CA ILE A 38 -26.10 -9.85 -18.06
C ILE A 38 -25.70 -9.87 -16.58
N LEU A 39 -26.55 -10.52 -15.78
CA LEU A 39 -26.18 -11.08 -14.48
C LEU A 39 -24.94 -11.96 -14.71
N CYS A 40 -23.80 -11.55 -14.19
CA CYS A 40 -22.65 -12.43 -14.09
C CYS A 40 -22.74 -13.15 -12.74
N ASP A 41 -23.25 -14.38 -12.79
CA ASP A 41 -23.07 -15.39 -11.76
C ASP A 41 -21.58 -15.46 -11.38
N PHE A 42 -21.29 -15.32 -10.08
CA PHE A 42 -19.97 -15.57 -9.54
C PHE A 42 -19.68 -17.08 -9.62
N PRO A 43 -18.69 -17.56 -10.39
CA PRO A 43 -18.19 -18.90 -10.23
C PRO A 43 -17.43 -18.95 -8.90
N ALA A 44 -17.71 -19.98 -8.10
CA ALA A 44 -17.01 -20.26 -6.85
C ALA A 44 -15.48 -20.24 -7.05
N LEU A 45 -14.85 -19.12 -6.69
CA LEU A 45 -13.41 -19.02 -6.64
C LEU A 45 -12.94 -19.88 -5.48
N GLN A 46 -12.20 -20.94 -5.82
CA GLN A 46 -11.51 -21.78 -4.86
C GLN A 46 -10.67 -20.91 -3.94
N ILE A 47 -10.94 -21.03 -2.64
CA ILE A 47 -10.16 -20.46 -1.55
C ILE A 47 -8.67 -20.76 -1.82
N PRO A 48 -7.81 -19.77 -2.10
CA PRO A 48 -6.39 -20.03 -2.26
C PRO A 48 -5.85 -20.58 -0.93
N ASN A 49 -5.22 -21.75 -0.98
CA ASN A 49 -4.64 -22.48 0.15
C ASN A 49 -3.54 -21.69 0.88
N PHE A 50 -3.91 -20.69 1.67
CA PHE A 50 -3.05 -20.09 2.71
C PHE A 50 -3.48 -20.49 4.13
N ILE A 51 -4.42 -21.43 4.22
CA ILE A 51 -4.89 -21.98 5.48
C ILE A 51 -4.12 -23.28 5.74
N ASN A 52 -3.02 -23.20 6.49
CA ASN A 52 -2.44 -24.39 7.12
C ASN A 52 -3.07 -24.52 8.52
N LEU A 53 -4.30 -25.05 8.58
CA LEU A 53 -4.96 -25.39 9.85
C LEU A 53 -4.19 -26.55 10.49
N LYS A 54 -3.22 -26.24 11.35
CA LYS A 54 -2.70 -27.24 12.28
C LYS A 54 -3.70 -27.43 13.41
N PRO A 55 -4.15 -28.66 13.70
CA PRO A 55 -4.94 -28.94 14.89
C PRO A 55 -4.09 -28.64 16.13
N ARG A 56 -4.63 -27.85 17.05
CA ARG A 56 -4.01 -27.57 18.34
C ARG A 56 -4.14 -28.82 19.22
N THR A 57 -3.12 -29.68 19.25
CA THR A 57 -3.06 -30.79 20.21
C THR A 57 -2.65 -30.24 21.57
N TYR A 58 -3.62 -30.01 22.45
CA TYR A 58 -3.35 -29.75 23.85
C TYR A 58 -2.90 -31.05 24.52
N SER A 59 -1.61 -31.14 24.85
CA SER A 59 -1.05 -32.20 25.68
C SER A 59 -1.46 -31.95 27.13
N LEU A 60 -2.52 -32.61 27.59
CA LEU A 60 -2.89 -32.67 29.01
C LEU A 60 -1.83 -33.47 29.77
N LYS A 61 -1.04 -32.79 30.60
CA LYS A 61 -0.25 -33.45 31.64
C LYS A 61 -1.18 -33.83 32.79
N SER A 62 -1.30 -35.13 33.05
CA SER A 62 -1.97 -35.68 34.21
C SER A 62 -0.97 -35.86 35.37
N SER A 63 -1.34 -35.36 36.55
CA SER A 63 -0.88 -35.89 37.84
C SER A 63 -1.79 -35.42 38.99
N ILE A 64 -2.57 -36.40 39.46
CA ILE A 64 -3.17 -36.73 40.78
C ILE A 64 -2.49 -35.98 41.98
N SER A 65 -3.08 -35.56 43.11
CA SER A 65 -4.31 -35.87 43.88
C SER A 65 -4.61 -34.83 44.98
N SER A 66 -5.89 -34.76 45.39
CA SER A 66 -6.46 -34.55 46.75
C SER A 66 -6.06 -33.30 47.56
N THR A 67 -7.03 -32.44 47.91
CA THR A 67 -7.84 -32.53 49.15
C THR A 67 -8.87 -31.38 49.17
N SER A 68 -10.07 -31.69 49.65
CA SER A 68 -11.25 -30.84 49.78
C SER A 68 -11.09 -29.67 50.75
N ILE A 69 -11.45 -28.45 50.33
CA ILE A 69 -12.12 -27.40 51.13
C ILE A 69 -13.04 -26.65 50.16
N GLN A 70 -14.34 -26.66 50.44
CA GLN A 70 -15.32 -25.84 49.73
C GLN A 70 -15.08 -24.37 50.08
N ASN A 71 -14.78 -23.55 49.07
CA ASN A 71 -14.91 -22.12 49.19
C ASN A 71 -15.63 -21.58 47.96
N ARG A 72 -16.90 -21.20 48.15
CA ARG A 72 -17.71 -20.48 47.16
C ARG A 72 -17.10 -19.09 46.99
N SER A 73 -16.25 -18.94 45.98
CA SER A 73 -15.91 -17.66 45.40
C SER A 73 -16.18 -17.79 43.91
N SER A 74 -17.22 -17.09 43.45
CA SER A 74 -17.48 -16.85 42.04
C SER A 74 -16.34 -16.04 41.46
N ARG A 75 -15.23 -16.71 41.15
CA ARG A 75 -14.26 -16.19 40.20
C ARG A 75 -14.93 -16.32 38.84
N ALA A 76 -15.53 -15.22 38.39
CA ALA A 76 -15.65 -15.00 36.96
C ALA A 76 -14.25 -15.26 36.39
N GLU A 77 -14.11 -16.30 35.59
CA GLU A 77 -13.01 -16.40 34.65
C GLU A 77 -13.16 -15.16 33.77
N ALA A 78 -12.48 -14.08 34.15
CA ALA A 78 -12.18 -13.01 33.22
C ALA A 78 -11.33 -13.69 32.16
N SER A 79 -11.96 -14.11 31.06
CA SER A 79 -11.27 -14.31 29.81
C SER A 79 -10.40 -13.08 29.64
N GLU A 80 -9.07 -13.24 29.69
CA GLU A 80 -8.18 -12.16 29.27
C GLU A 80 -8.62 -11.80 27.86
N SER A 81 -9.34 -10.67 27.74
CA SER A 81 -9.72 -10.14 26.45
C SER A 81 -8.40 -9.84 25.77
N LEU A 82 -8.01 -10.68 24.80
CA LEU A 82 -6.88 -10.43 23.92
C LEU A 82 -7.20 -9.12 23.19
N SER A 83 -6.70 -8.00 23.71
CA SER A 83 -6.82 -6.72 23.04
C SER A 83 -6.04 -6.80 21.73
N GLY A 84 -6.64 -6.32 20.65
CA GLY A 84 -5.91 -6.13 19.41
C GLY A 84 -4.83 -5.06 19.54
N GLU A 85 -4.08 -4.86 18.47
CA GLU A 85 -3.02 -3.85 18.38
C GLU A 85 -3.12 -3.15 17.02
N ILE A 86 -2.79 -1.86 16.96
CA ILE A 86 -2.74 -1.06 15.74
C ILE A 86 -1.31 -0.56 15.52
N HIS A 87 -0.70 -0.97 14.41
CA HIS A 87 0.63 -0.50 14.01
C HIS A 87 0.57 0.25 12.69
N VAL A 88 1.08 1.48 12.67
CA VAL A 88 1.02 2.34 11.49
C VAL A 88 2.41 2.55 10.90
N ILE A 89 2.53 2.33 9.59
CA ILE A 89 3.73 2.54 8.77
C ILE A 89 3.41 3.66 7.78
N VAL A 90 4.01 4.82 7.96
CA VAL A 90 3.82 5.99 7.10
C VAL A 90 5.10 6.45 6.43
N GLY A 91 5.00 7.37 5.48
CA GLY A 91 6.12 7.99 4.79
C GLY A 91 5.81 8.32 3.34
N PRO A 92 6.71 9.02 2.64
CA PRO A 92 6.47 9.44 1.27
C PRO A 92 6.39 8.24 0.30
N MET A 93 6.03 8.51 -0.95
CA MET A 93 6.22 7.53 -2.01
C MET A 93 7.69 7.08 -2.06
N PHE A 94 7.92 5.84 -2.50
CA PHE A 94 9.26 5.23 -2.64
C PHE A 94 10.01 4.99 -1.32
N ALA A 95 9.36 5.15 -0.16
CA ALA A 95 9.96 4.87 1.15
C ALA A 95 9.95 3.38 1.56
N GLY A 96 9.41 2.48 0.72
CA GLY A 96 9.35 1.04 1.01
C GLY A 96 8.27 0.63 2.02
N LYS A 97 7.16 1.38 2.10
CA LYS A 97 6.04 1.09 3.03
C LYS A 97 5.43 -0.29 2.80
N THR A 98 4.97 -0.56 1.57
CA THR A 98 4.46 -1.86 1.15
C THR A 98 5.43 -2.99 1.44
N THR A 99 6.72 -2.83 1.13
CA THR A 99 7.75 -3.84 1.45
C THR A 99 7.85 -4.10 2.96
N THR A 100 7.78 -3.05 3.78
CA THR A 100 7.83 -3.16 5.24
C THR A 100 6.59 -3.85 5.81
N LEU A 101 5.40 -3.49 5.32
CA LEU A 101 4.14 -4.17 5.64
C LEU A 101 4.23 -5.66 5.32
N LEU A 102 4.61 -6.01 4.08
CA LEU A 102 4.66 -7.40 3.64
C LEU A 102 5.68 -8.22 4.43
N ARG A 103 6.84 -7.65 4.77
CA ARG A 103 7.82 -8.31 5.64
C ARG A 103 7.26 -8.60 7.04
N ARG A 104 6.51 -7.68 7.64
CA ARG A 104 5.83 -7.92 8.92
C ARG A 104 4.78 -9.01 8.79
N ILE A 105 3.91 -8.94 7.78
CA ILE A 105 2.88 -9.96 7.55
C ILE A 105 3.48 -11.35 7.35
N GLN A 106 4.57 -11.46 6.59
CA GLN A 106 5.30 -12.73 6.41
C GLN A 106 5.89 -13.25 7.73
N ALA A 107 6.41 -12.38 8.59
CA ALA A 107 6.91 -12.78 9.90
C ALA A 107 5.78 -13.32 10.79
N GLU A 108 4.64 -12.64 10.85
CA GLU A 108 3.46 -13.10 11.60
C GLU A 108 2.95 -14.46 11.07
N SER A 109 2.87 -14.62 9.75
CA SER A 109 2.50 -15.89 9.12
C SER A 109 3.50 -17.01 9.44
N SER A 110 4.80 -16.71 9.41
CA SER A 110 5.86 -17.67 9.77
C SER A 110 5.80 -18.09 11.24
N ASN A 111 5.28 -17.23 12.11
CA ASN A 111 5.00 -17.54 13.51
C ASN A 111 3.69 -18.34 13.71
N GLY A 112 3.02 -18.74 12.63
CA GLY A 112 1.81 -19.57 12.65
C GLY A 112 0.52 -18.80 12.88
N ARG A 113 0.53 -17.46 12.78
CA ARG A 113 -0.68 -16.63 12.84
C ARG A 113 -1.39 -16.60 11.49
N ASN A 114 -2.71 -16.57 11.52
CA ASN A 114 -3.56 -16.42 10.35
C ASN A 114 -3.56 -14.95 9.91
N VAL A 115 -3.13 -14.69 8.68
CA VAL A 115 -2.95 -13.33 8.17
C VAL A 115 -3.82 -13.08 6.94
N ALA A 116 -4.28 -11.85 6.79
CA ALA A 116 -4.89 -11.35 5.56
C ALA A 116 -4.26 -10.02 5.16
N ILE A 117 -4.24 -9.73 3.86
CA ILE A 117 -3.77 -8.45 3.34
C ILE A 117 -4.86 -7.83 2.47
N ILE A 118 -5.13 -6.56 2.70
CA ILE A 118 -6.11 -5.74 1.99
C ILE A 118 -5.37 -4.62 1.27
N LYS A 119 -5.80 -4.30 0.04
CA LYS A 119 -5.37 -3.12 -0.70
C LYS A 119 -6.59 -2.38 -1.25
N SER A 120 -6.45 -1.07 -1.47
CA SER A 120 -7.50 -0.33 -2.17
C SER A 120 -7.56 -0.74 -3.64
N ASN A 121 -8.77 -0.92 -4.18
CA ASN A 121 -8.99 -1.15 -5.60
C ASN A 121 -8.72 0.10 -6.47
N LYS A 122 -8.63 1.29 -5.85
CA LYS A 122 -8.22 2.54 -6.51
C LYS A 122 -6.76 2.46 -6.97
N ASP A 123 -5.92 1.67 -6.30
CA ASP A 123 -4.53 1.44 -6.73
C ASP A 123 -4.41 0.30 -7.76
N THR A 124 -4.43 0.69 -9.03
CA THR A 124 -4.33 -0.21 -10.18
C THR A 124 -2.92 -0.38 -10.72
N ARG A 125 -1.88 0.21 -10.09
CA ARG A 125 -0.51 0.26 -10.65
C ARG A 125 0.15 -1.12 -10.83
N TYR A 126 -0.23 -2.11 -10.04
CA TYR A 126 0.39 -3.45 -10.03
C TYR A 126 -0.60 -4.63 -10.14
N GLY A 127 -1.85 -4.36 -10.56
CA GLY A 127 -2.93 -5.36 -10.63
C GLY A 127 -3.77 -5.44 -9.35
N LEU A 128 -4.98 -6.01 -9.45
CA LEU A 128 -5.95 -6.09 -8.35
C LEU A 128 -5.66 -7.25 -7.39
N ASP A 129 -5.23 -8.41 -7.90
CA ASP A 129 -5.20 -9.66 -7.12
C ASP A 129 -3.88 -9.93 -6.37
N SER A 130 -2.90 -9.03 -6.49
CA SER A 130 -1.62 -9.19 -5.79
C SER A 130 -1.00 -7.86 -5.42
N ILE A 131 -0.37 -7.82 -4.24
CA ILE A 131 0.57 -6.76 -3.90
C ILE A 131 1.94 -7.21 -4.38
N VAL A 132 2.55 -6.39 -5.25
CA VAL A 132 3.89 -6.62 -5.78
C VAL A 132 4.83 -5.65 -5.07
N THR A 133 5.83 -6.18 -4.35
CA THR A 133 6.92 -5.32 -3.88
C THR A 133 7.82 -4.93 -5.05
N HIS A 134 8.58 -3.85 -4.90
CA HIS A 134 9.66 -3.52 -5.84
C HIS A 134 10.67 -4.67 -6.01
N ASP A 135 10.80 -5.54 -4.99
CA ASP A 135 11.68 -6.71 -5.01
C ASP A 135 11.06 -7.94 -5.72
N GLY A 136 9.87 -7.79 -6.34
CA GLY A 136 9.22 -8.83 -7.16
C GLY A 136 8.43 -9.89 -6.39
N VAL A 137 8.29 -9.76 -5.06
CA VAL A 137 7.49 -10.69 -4.24
C VAL A 137 6.02 -10.38 -4.43
N LYS A 138 5.23 -11.39 -4.80
CA LYS A 138 3.77 -11.31 -4.91
C LYS A 138 3.11 -12.06 -3.75
N LEU A 139 2.25 -11.36 -3.02
CA LEU A 139 1.38 -11.98 -2.01
C LEU A 139 -0.08 -11.76 -2.42
N PRO A 140 -0.95 -12.77 -2.23
CA PRO A 140 -2.37 -12.61 -2.50
C PRO A 140 -2.95 -11.55 -1.57
N CYS A 141 -3.85 -10.73 -2.10
CA CYS A 141 -4.50 -9.66 -1.36
C CYS A 141 -5.96 -9.50 -1.77
N TRP A 142 -6.73 -8.88 -0.89
CA TRP A 142 -8.12 -8.49 -1.14
C TRP A 142 -8.15 -7.05 -1.63
N ALA A 143 -8.47 -6.85 -2.90
CA ALA A 143 -8.71 -5.51 -3.44
C ALA A 143 -10.14 -5.06 -3.13
N LEU A 144 -10.29 -4.05 -2.29
CA LEU A 144 -11.58 -3.53 -1.83
C LEU A 144 -11.74 -2.04 -2.12
N ALA A 145 -12.98 -1.60 -2.30
CA ALA A 145 -13.32 -0.17 -2.28
C ALA A 145 -13.35 0.33 -0.83
N ASP A 146 -14.04 -0.42 0.04
CA ASP A 146 -14.32 -0.08 1.44
C ASP A 146 -13.95 -1.25 2.37
N LEU A 147 -13.35 -0.96 3.52
CA LEU A 147 -12.90 -1.96 4.49
C LEU A 147 -14.06 -2.65 5.21
N SER A 148 -15.17 -1.96 5.40
CA SER A 148 -16.41 -2.46 6.00
C SER A 148 -16.95 -3.71 5.29
N SER A 149 -16.69 -3.85 3.98
CA SER A 149 -17.07 -5.04 3.19
C SER A 149 -16.19 -6.27 3.44
N PHE A 150 -15.01 -6.10 4.04
CA PHE A 150 -14.00 -7.16 4.16
C PHE A 150 -14.50 -8.39 4.90
N ARG A 151 -15.13 -8.21 6.07
CA ARG A 151 -15.61 -9.34 6.90
C ARG A 151 -16.61 -10.22 6.14
N GLN A 152 -17.51 -9.61 5.38
CA GLN A 152 -18.52 -10.34 4.62
C GLN A 152 -17.90 -11.02 3.40
N ASN A 153 -17.03 -10.32 2.66
CA ASN A 153 -16.36 -10.85 1.47
C ASN A 153 -15.36 -11.98 1.79
N PHE A 154 -14.67 -11.88 2.94
CA PHE A 154 -13.75 -12.89 3.43
C PHE A 154 -14.46 -14.14 3.97
N GLY A 155 -15.71 -13.97 4.42
CA GLY A 155 -16.50 -14.97 5.13
C GLY A 155 -16.39 -14.77 6.65
N PRO A 156 -17.51 -14.59 7.37
CA PRO A 156 -17.51 -14.32 8.81
C PRO A 156 -16.71 -15.36 9.64
N ASP A 157 -16.93 -16.65 9.38
CA ASP A 157 -16.23 -17.74 10.09
C ASP A 157 -14.73 -17.78 9.80
N ALA A 158 -14.32 -17.35 8.60
CA ALA A 158 -12.92 -17.25 8.25
C ALA A 158 -12.30 -16.02 8.92
N TYR A 159 -13.01 -14.90 8.95
CA TYR A 159 -12.56 -13.65 9.57
C TYR A 159 -12.31 -13.83 11.06
N GLU A 160 -13.17 -14.58 11.76
CA GLU A 160 -12.99 -14.89 13.18
C GLU A 160 -11.66 -15.59 13.47
N LYS A 161 -11.16 -16.41 12.54
CA LYS A 161 -9.88 -17.12 12.66
C LYS A 161 -8.66 -16.26 12.34
N LEU A 162 -8.83 -15.07 11.73
CA LEU A 162 -7.71 -14.17 11.45
C LEU A 162 -7.09 -13.65 12.75
N ASP A 163 -5.78 -13.56 12.78
CA ASP A 163 -5.05 -12.95 13.89
C ASP A 163 -4.51 -11.57 13.49
N VAL A 164 -4.10 -11.42 12.22
CA VAL A 164 -3.45 -10.20 11.71
C VAL A 164 -4.05 -9.74 10.39
N ILE A 165 -4.33 -8.45 10.28
CA ILE A 165 -4.85 -7.81 9.06
C ILE A 165 -3.86 -6.72 8.62
N GLY A 166 -3.26 -6.90 7.44
CA GLY A 166 -2.45 -5.88 6.78
C GLY A 166 -3.29 -5.02 5.85
N ILE A 167 -3.15 -3.70 5.92
CA ILE A 167 -3.85 -2.75 5.02
C ILE A 167 -2.80 -1.93 4.30
N ASP A 168 -2.74 -2.01 2.97
CA ASP A 168 -1.86 -1.18 2.14
C ASP A 168 -2.61 -0.07 1.42
N GLU A 169 -1.89 1.02 1.13
CA GLU A 169 -2.40 2.25 0.52
C GLU A 169 -3.62 2.82 1.28
N ALA A 170 -3.52 2.82 2.61
CA ALA A 170 -4.61 3.09 3.54
C ALA A 170 -5.25 4.48 3.38
N GLN A 171 -4.54 5.45 2.79
CA GLN A 171 -5.07 6.78 2.53
C GLN A 171 -6.28 6.82 1.59
N PHE A 172 -6.56 5.71 0.89
CA PHE A 172 -7.71 5.60 -0.01
C PHE A 172 -8.99 5.06 0.64
N PHE A 173 -8.93 4.61 1.90
CA PHE A 173 -10.07 4.09 2.65
C PHE A 173 -10.64 5.17 3.58
N GLU A 174 -11.88 5.58 3.31
CA GLU A 174 -12.60 6.56 4.14
C GLU A 174 -13.07 5.96 5.47
N ASP A 175 -13.31 4.65 5.50
CA ASP A 175 -13.74 3.90 6.68
C ASP A 175 -12.57 3.31 7.51
N LEU A 176 -11.34 3.78 7.27
CA LEU A 176 -10.13 3.30 7.94
C LEU A 176 -10.20 3.40 9.47
N TYR A 177 -10.68 4.53 9.99
CA TYR A 177 -10.75 4.77 11.43
C TYR A 177 -11.66 3.76 12.13
N ASP A 178 -12.89 3.64 11.65
CA ASP A 178 -13.88 2.74 12.25
C ASP A 178 -13.48 1.28 12.08
N PHE A 179 -12.89 0.91 10.93
CA PHE A 179 -12.39 -0.45 10.73
C PHE A 179 -11.27 -0.80 11.72
N CYS A 180 -10.24 0.05 11.84
CA CYS A 180 -9.10 -0.23 12.73
C CYS A 180 -9.55 -0.32 14.19
N ARG A 181 -10.38 0.63 14.62
CA ARG A 181 -10.94 0.65 15.98
C ARG A 181 -11.72 -0.63 16.27
N ASN A 182 -12.67 -1.00 15.41
CA ASN A 182 -13.50 -2.18 15.66
C ASN A 182 -12.67 -3.48 15.62
N ALA A 183 -11.76 -3.61 14.64
CA ALA A 183 -10.93 -4.80 14.51
C ALA A 183 -9.99 -5.00 15.72
N ALA A 184 -9.42 -3.91 16.26
CA ALA A 184 -8.53 -3.99 17.40
C ALA A 184 -9.29 -4.09 18.74
N ASP A 185 -10.22 -3.16 18.99
CA ASP A 185 -10.90 -3.01 20.29
C ASP A 185 -11.90 -4.15 20.55
N ASN A 186 -12.64 -4.58 19.52
CA ASN A 186 -13.76 -5.50 19.66
C ASN A 186 -13.44 -6.92 19.16
N ASP A 187 -12.70 -7.03 18.06
CA ASP A 187 -12.42 -8.33 17.42
C ASP A 187 -11.07 -8.95 17.84
N GLY A 188 -10.24 -8.21 18.60
CA GLY A 188 -8.94 -8.70 19.11
C GLY A 188 -7.88 -8.93 18.03
N LYS A 189 -7.97 -8.22 16.88
CA LYS A 189 -7.06 -8.39 15.74
C LYS A 189 -5.85 -7.46 15.85
N THR A 190 -4.69 -7.93 15.41
CA THR A 190 -3.54 -7.04 15.13
C THR A 190 -3.72 -6.42 13.74
N VAL A 191 -3.81 -5.10 13.65
CA VAL A 191 -3.95 -4.35 12.39
C VAL A 191 -2.65 -3.65 12.05
N ILE A 192 -2.07 -3.94 10.88
CA ILE A 192 -0.84 -3.30 10.39
C ILE A 192 -1.18 -2.45 9.17
N VAL A 193 -1.12 -1.13 9.33
CA VAL A 193 -1.55 -0.15 8.32
C VAL A 193 -0.34 0.47 7.62
N SER A 194 -0.35 0.53 6.31
CA SER A 194 0.63 1.20 5.46
C SER A 194 -0.05 2.27 4.61
N GLY A 195 0.44 3.51 4.67
CA GLY A 195 -0.17 4.61 3.92
C GLY A 195 0.69 5.86 3.81
N LEU A 196 0.27 6.80 2.98
CA LEU A 196 0.87 8.13 2.90
C LEU A 196 0.40 8.97 4.11
N ASP A 197 1.32 9.60 4.83
CA ASP A 197 0.98 10.57 5.89
C ASP A 197 0.55 11.92 5.32
N GLY A 198 0.91 12.21 4.07
CA GLY A 198 0.42 13.40 3.40
C GLY A 198 0.44 13.32 1.87
N ASP A 199 -0.39 14.17 1.27
CA ASP A 199 -0.50 14.35 -0.17
C ASP A 199 0.71 15.09 -0.76
N TYR A 200 0.69 15.31 -2.08
CA TYR A 200 1.75 16.06 -2.78
C TYR A 200 1.89 17.52 -2.33
N LEU A 201 0.91 18.04 -1.57
CA LEU A 201 0.88 19.37 -0.97
C LEU A 201 1.27 19.37 0.51
N ARG A 202 1.62 18.21 1.08
CA ARG A 202 1.90 17.96 2.52
C ARG A 202 0.70 18.17 3.44
N ARG A 203 -0.52 18.08 2.91
CA ARG A 203 -1.75 18.02 3.70
C ARG A 203 -2.01 16.57 4.10
N SER A 204 -2.85 16.34 5.11
CA SER A 204 -3.30 14.99 5.44
C SER A 204 -3.88 14.29 4.20
N PHE A 205 -3.63 12.99 4.08
CA PHE A 205 -4.17 12.18 3.00
C PHE A 205 -5.10 11.10 3.59
N GLY A 206 -6.39 11.26 3.34
CA GLY A 206 -7.42 10.37 3.88
C GLY A 206 -7.37 10.35 5.41
N SER A 207 -7.73 9.22 5.99
CA SER A 207 -7.83 9.03 7.45
C SER A 207 -6.61 8.39 8.10
N VAL A 208 -5.47 8.33 7.39
CA VAL A 208 -4.23 7.71 7.93
C VAL A 208 -3.74 8.41 9.20
N LEU A 209 -3.89 9.74 9.29
CA LEU A 209 -3.50 10.48 10.49
C LEU A 209 -4.54 10.37 11.62
N ASP A 210 -5.80 10.06 11.29
CA ASP A 210 -6.89 9.97 12.27
C ASP A 210 -6.74 8.74 13.16
N ILE A 211 -6.05 7.70 12.69
CA ILE A 211 -5.77 6.48 13.46
C ILE A 211 -4.51 6.57 14.33
N ILE A 212 -3.72 7.66 14.22
CA ILE A 212 -2.51 7.85 15.05
C ILE A 212 -2.80 7.78 16.55
N PRO A 213 -3.87 8.43 17.08
CA PRO A 213 -4.21 8.33 18.50
C PRO A 213 -4.61 6.92 18.97
N LEU A 214 -5.01 6.04 18.03
CA LEU A 214 -5.36 4.65 18.31
C LEU A 214 -4.15 3.70 18.24
N ALA A 215 -3.01 4.16 17.70
CA ALA A 215 -1.91 3.30 17.33
C ALA A 215 -0.98 2.95 18.51
N ASP A 216 -0.72 1.67 18.70
CA ASP A 216 0.30 1.14 19.61
C ASP A 216 1.73 1.40 19.12
N SER A 217 1.92 1.52 17.80
CA SER A 217 3.21 1.92 17.24
C SER A 217 3.09 2.70 15.94
N ILE A 218 3.98 3.67 15.75
CA ILE A 218 4.04 4.48 14.53
C ILE A 218 5.47 4.48 14.00
N THR A 219 5.63 4.07 12.74
CA THR A 219 6.91 4.08 12.03
C THR A 219 6.82 5.00 10.84
N LYS A 220 7.61 6.09 10.84
CA LYS A 220 7.73 6.98 9.68
C LYS A 220 8.99 6.65 8.88
N LEU A 221 8.80 6.03 7.72
CA LEU A 221 9.87 5.71 6.79
C LEU A 221 10.31 6.95 6.01
N SER A 222 11.56 6.91 5.55
CA SER A 222 12.12 7.92 4.65
C SER A 222 12.62 7.27 3.37
N ALA A 223 12.42 7.95 2.25
CA ALA A 223 13.01 7.60 0.97
C ALA A 223 14.40 8.27 0.81
N ARG A 224 14.99 8.18 -0.37
CA ARG A 224 16.19 8.94 -0.74
C ARG A 224 15.78 10.08 -1.68
N CYS A 225 16.20 11.30 -1.37
CA CYS A 225 15.89 12.45 -2.20
C CYS A 225 16.55 12.32 -3.56
N GLU A 226 15.75 12.33 -4.64
CA GLU A 226 16.30 12.17 -6.00
C GLU A 226 17.27 13.29 -6.40
N LEU A 227 17.16 14.47 -5.79
CA LEU A 227 18.02 15.62 -6.11
C LEU A 227 19.32 15.71 -5.28
N CYS A 228 19.43 15.05 -4.12
CA CYS A 228 20.68 15.10 -3.32
C CYS A 228 21.01 13.88 -2.46
N GLY A 229 20.26 12.79 -2.55
CA GLY A 229 20.51 11.56 -1.80
C GLY A 229 20.25 11.61 -0.29
N LYS A 230 19.97 12.78 0.29
CA LYS A 230 19.57 12.92 1.70
C LYS A 230 18.21 12.25 1.96
N PRO A 231 17.87 11.91 3.22
CA PRO A 231 16.55 11.40 3.55
C PRO A 231 15.42 12.29 2.99
N ALA A 232 14.51 11.66 2.26
CA ALA A 232 13.31 12.28 1.73
C ALA A 232 12.11 11.94 2.59
N LEU A 233 11.36 12.98 2.96
CA LEU A 233 10.17 12.87 3.82
C LEU A 233 8.90 13.32 3.10
N PHE A 234 9.01 13.77 1.84
CA PHE A 234 7.90 14.32 1.08
C PHE A 234 7.89 13.75 -0.32
N THR A 235 6.68 13.62 -0.87
CA THR A 235 6.44 13.36 -2.27
C THR A 235 6.24 14.70 -2.98
N LEU A 236 6.99 14.97 -4.04
CA LEU A 236 6.75 16.11 -4.92
C LEU A 236 6.10 15.61 -6.22
N ARG A 237 5.01 16.25 -6.64
CA ARG A 237 4.44 16.07 -7.98
C ARG A 237 5.23 16.91 -8.99
N LYS A 238 5.61 16.29 -10.10
CA LYS A 238 6.42 16.91 -11.18
C LYS A 238 5.56 17.55 -12.27
N THR A 239 4.30 17.14 -12.36
CA THR A 239 3.36 17.53 -13.39
C THR A 239 2.36 18.58 -12.88
N GLU A 240 1.57 19.15 -13.78
CA GLU A 240 0.72 20.31 -13.50
C GLU A 240 -0.68 19.94 -12.98
N GLU A 241 -1.09 18.68 -13.06
CA GLU A 241 -2.41 18.24 -12.61
C GLU A 241 -2.61 18.58 -11.14
N THR A 242 -3.80 19.10 -10.80
CA THR A 242 -4.11 19.61 -9.46
C THR A 242 -4.90 18.63 -8.60
N GLN A 243 -5.48 17.59 -9.22
CA GLN A 243 -6.27 16.55 -8.54
C GLN A 243 -5.46 15.90 -7.41
N THR A 244 -5.99 15.80 -6.19
CA THR A 244 -5.26 15.18 -5.07
C THR A 244 -4.98 13.71 -5.36
N GLU A 245 -6.01 12.96 -5.76
CA GLU A 245 -5.89 11.55 -6.14
C GLU A 245 -5.55 11.42 -7.63
N LEU A 246 -4.26 11.27 -7.92
CA LEU A 246 -3.76 10.92 -9.26
C LEU A 246 -2.89 9.68 -9.12
N ILE A 247 -3.39 8.54 -9.61
CA ILE A 247 -2.72 7.24 -9.54
C ILE A 247 -1.62 7.19 -10.58
N ALA A 248 -0.38 7.36 -10.12
CA ALA A 248 0.80 7.33 -10.98
C ALA A 248 2.06 6.91 -10.19
N GLY A 249 3.16 6.73 -10.90
CA GLY A 249 4.43 6.25 -10.36
C GLY A 249 5.51 7.32 -10.38
N ALA A 250 6.74 6.87 -10.68
CA ALA A 250 7.93 7.71 -10.75
C ALA A 250 7.93 8.67 -11.95
N ASP A 251 7.00 8.52 -12.90
CA ASP A 251 6.76 9.44 -14.00
C ASP A 251 6.17 10.77 -13.51
N VAL A 252 5.24 10.71 -12.56
CA VAL A 252 4.53 11.89 -12.01
C VAL A 252 5.11 12.36 -10.69
N TYR A 253 5.62 11.46 -9.85
CA TYR A 253 6.05 11.79 -8.49
C TYR A 253 7.53 11.51 -8.26
N MET A 254 8.15 12.25 -7.34
CA MET A 254 9.50 11.97 -6.83
C MET A 254 9.62 12.21 -5.32
N PRO A 255 10.42 11.43 -4.59
CA PRO A 255 10.72 11.66 -3.18
C PRO A 255 11.76 12.77 -3.03
N VAL A 256 11.49 13.73 -2.14
CA VAL A 256 12.37 14.88 -1.90
C VAL A 256 12.57 15.20 -0.42
N CYS A 257 13.72 15.80 -0.11
CA CYS A 257 13.98 16.39 1.19
C CYS A 257 13.24 17.73 1.35
N ARG A 258 13.19 18.26 2.58
CA ARG A 258 12.45 19.50 2.89
C ARG A 258 12.84 20.68 2.00
N ARG A 259 14.15 20.89 1.82
CA ARG A 259 14.72 21.96 1.00
C ARG A 259 14.24 21.87 -0.44
N HIS A 260 14.34 20.69 -1.02
CA HIS A 260 14.03 20.47 -2.43
C HIS A 260 12.55 20.45 -2.75
N TYR A 261 11.71 20.07 -1.79
CA TYR A 261 10.28 20.30 -1.93
C TYR A 261 9.97 21.80 -1.99
N ILE A 262 10.51 22.61 -1.06
CA ILE A 262 10.22 24.05 -1.02
C ILE A 262 10.72 24.73 -2.30
N SER A 263 11.96 24.46 -2.72
CA SER A 263 12.48 25.03 -3.96
C SER A 263 11.73 24.51 -5.19
N GLY A 264 11.34 23.23 -5.20
CA GLY A 264 10.57 22.63 -6.29
C GLY A 264 9.20 23.28 -6.45
N GLN A 265 8.50 23.54 -5.35
CA GLN A 265 7.20 24.25 -5.36
C GLN A 265 7.33 25.66 -5.94
N VAL A 266 8.39 26.40 -5.59
CA VAL A 266 8.63 27.74 -6.16
C VAL A 266 8.84 27.67 -7.68
N VAL A 267 9.57 26.66 -8.17
CA VAL A 267 9.80 26.46 -9.61
C VAL A 267 8.50 26.10 -10.33
N ILE A 268 7.69 25.21 -9.77
CA ILE A 268 6.40 24.80 -10.35
C ILE A 268 5.44 25.99 -10.41
N GLU A 269 5.35 26.79 -9.35
CA GLU A 269 4.49 27.97 -9.30
C GLU A 269 4.93 29.03 -10.33
N ALA A 270 6.23 29.32 -10.40
CA ALA A 270 6.76 30.24 -11.40
C ALA A 270 6.48 29.76 -12.85
N ALA A 271 6.62 28.46 -13.11
CA ALA A 271 6.30 27.87 -14.41
C ALA A 271 4.81 28.04 -14.74
N ARG A 272 3.92 27.79 -13.78
CA ARG A 272 2.47 27.98 -13.92
C ARG A 272 2.12 29.43 -14.28
N THR A 273 2.66 30.41 -13.55
CA THR A 273 2.43 31.83 -13.83
C THR A 273 2.85 32.23 -15.25
N VAL A 274 4.00 31.73 -15.72
CA VAL A 274 4.48 32.01 -17.09
C VAL A 274 3.55 31.40 -18.14
N LEU A 275 3.07 30.18 -17.94
CA LEU A 275 2.16 29.50 -18.86
C LEU A 275 0.78 30.18 -18.91
N GLU A 276 0.26 30.63 -17.77
CA GLU A 276 -0.99 31.38 -17.69
C GLU A 276 -0.87 32.74 -18.41
N THR A 277 0.23 33.45 -18.21
CA THR A 277 0.49 34.74 -18.88
C THR A 277 0.52 34.57 -20.41
N ARG A 278 1.12 33.49 -20.91
CA ARG A 278 1.15 33.18 -22.35
C ARG A 278 -0.23 32.83 -22.89
N LYS A 279 -1.05 32.09 -22.14
CA LYS A 279 -2.44 31.76 -22.54
C LYS A 279 -3.31 33.02 -22.67
N VAL A 280 -3.16 33.97 -21.74
CA VAL A 280 -3.87 35.26 -21.78
C VAL A 280 -3.46 36.09 -22.99
N GLN A 281 -2.16 36.14 -23.32
CA GLN A 281 -1.65 36.86 -24.49
C GLN A 281 -2.05 36.22 -25.83
N SER A 282 -2.24 34.89 -25.87
CA SER A 282 -2.74 34.19 -27.07
C SER A 282 -4.26 34.25 -27.25
N GLY A 283 -5.00 34.60 -26.19
CA GLY A 283 -6.48 34.67 -26.20
C GLY A 283 -7.06 36.04 -26.53
N SER A 284 -6.22 37.06 -26.74
CA SER A 284 -6.64 38.44 -27.05
C SER A 284 -6.65 38.78 -28.55
N TYR A 285 -6.58 37.78 -29.42
CA TYR A 285 -6.70 37.93 -30.88
C TYR A 285 -7.87 37.09 -31.42
N THR A 286 -9.09 37.39 -30.98
CA THR A 286 -10.34 36.99 -31.65
C THR A 286 -11.35 38.10 -31.53
#